data_AF-A0A923IAK4-F1
#
_entry.id   AF-A0A923IAK4-F1
#
_cell.length_a   1.000
_cell.length_b   1.000
_cell.length_c   1.000
_cell.angle_alpha   90.00
_cell.angle_beta   90.00
_cell.angle_gamma   90.00
#
_symmetry.space_group_name_H-M   'P 1'
#
loop_
_entity.id
_entity.type
_entity.pdbx_description
1 polymer ?
#
loop_
_entity_poly.entity_id
_entity_poly.type
_entity_poly.pdbx_seq_one_letter_code
_entity_poly.pdbx_strand_id
1 'polypeptide(L)'
;GDGSKLFRSMYLTAGGVWDHLWVFPIGISEDGGTGKIRNIIVLGTDADLAQAELLRRVESRVGGRVSVRDFAGFGEDLYTGIVPVADVPRLTDTHAPTDSLIKVQ
;
A
#
# COMPACT_ATOMS: atom_id res chain seq x y z
N GLY A 1 9.92 10.84 -1.19
CA GLY A 1 10.94 11.44 -2.08
C GLY A 1 10.62 11.16 -3.54
N ASP A 2 11.49 11.53 -4.48
CA ASP A 2 11.23 11.40 -5.92
C ASP A 2 10.88 9.98 -6.36
N GLY A 3 11.53 8.96 -5.79
CA GLY A 3 11.24 7.54 -6.08
C GLY A 3 9.87 7.02 -5.62
N SER A 4 9.06 7.84 -4.94
CA SER A 4 7.71 7.48 -4.47
C SER A 4 6.58 8.20 -5.20
N LYS A 5 6.87 9.04 -6.20
CA LYS A 5 5.85 9.86 -6.89
C LYS A 5 4.73 9.02 -7.50
N LEU A 6 5.06 7.92 -8.19
CA LEU A 6 4.06 7.03 -8.77
C LEU A 6 3.13 6.44 -7.71
N PHE A 7 3.68 5.90 -6.61
CA PHE A 7 2.89 5.40 -5.49
C PHE A 7 1.96 6.48 -4.92
N ARG A 8 2.47 7.70 -4.71
CA ARG A 8 1.69 8.81 -4.14
C ARG A 8 0.58 9.26 -5.09
N SER A 9 0.82 9.27 -6.41
CA SER A 9 -0.22 9.51 -7.42
C SER A 9 -1.28 8.42 -7.42
N MET A 10 -0.89 7.14 -7.33
CA MET A 10 -1.83 6.03 -7.19
C MET A 10 -2.64 6.13 -5.90
N TYR A 11 -1.99 6.40 -4.77
CA TYR A 11 -2.62 6.58 -3.45
C TYR A 11 -3.62 7.74 -3.47
N LEU A 12 -3.24 8.89 -4.04
CA LEU A 12 -4.13 10.05 -4.21
C LEU A 12 -5.35 9.71 -5.07
N THR A 13 -5.15 8.93 -6.13
CA THR A 13 -6.22 8.54 -7.06
C THR A 13 -7.18 7.56 -6.39
N ALA A 14 -6.65 6.53 -5.74
CA ALA A 14 -7.42 5.55 -4.99
C ALA A 14 -8.23 6.20 -3.85
N GLY A 15 -7.66 7.21 -3.18
CA GLY A 15 -8.34 7.93 -2.10
C GLY A 15 -9.49 8.83 -2.57
N GLY A 16 -9.65 9.00 -3.89
CA GLY A 16 -10.85 9.59 -4.48
C GLY A 16 -11.91 8.57 -4.87
N VAL A 17 -11.64 7.27 -4.72
CA VAL A 17 -12.53 6.17 -5.11
C VAL A 17 -13.08 5.42 -3.90
N TRP A 18 -12.22 5.14 -2.90
CA TRP A 18 -12.60 4.42 -1.69
C TRP A 18 -12.56 5.30 -0.44
N ASP A 19 -13.47 5.05 0.50
CA ASP A 19 -13.54 5.77 1.77
C ASP A 19 -12.36 5.46 2.72
N HIS A 20 -11.87 4.22 2.68
CA HIS A 20 -10.74 3.77 3.49
C HIS A 20 -9.59 3.23 2.63
N LEU A 21 -8.37 3.63 2.99
CA LEU A 21 -7.13 3.12 2.42
C LEU A 21 -6.16 2.68 3.52
N TRP A 22 -5.59 1.49 3.35
CA TRP A 22 -4.50 0.98 4.19
C TRP A 22 -3.30 0.60 3.34
N VAL A 23 -2.11 0.95 3.81
CA VAL A 23 -0.86 0.77 3.07
C VAL A 23 0.05 -0.16 3.85
N PHE A 24 0.53 -1.21 3.18
CA PHE A 24 1.44 -2.21 3.74
C PHE A 24 2.70 -2.28 2.87
N PRO A 25 3.83 -1.66 3.28
CA PRO A 25 5.10 -1.78 2.61
C PRO A 25 5.76 -3.09 3.06
N ILE A 26 5.59 -4.15 2.26
CA ILE A 26 6.13 -5.48 2.52
C ILE A 26 7.52 -5.66 1.89
N GLY A 27 8.39 -6.42 2.55
CA GLY A 27 9.70 -6.82 2.01
C GLY A 27 10.88 -5.92 2.37
N ILE A 28 10.94 -5.42 3.62
CA ILE A 28 12.18 -4.82 4.14
C ILE A 28 13.22 -5.94 4.28
N SER A 29 14.13 -6.06 3.31
CA SER A 29 15.30 -6.93 3.47
C SER A 29 16.17 -6.38 4.60
N GLU A 30 16.58 -7.24 5.55
CA GLU A 30 17.48 -6.88 6.67
C GLU A 30 18.85 -6.36 6.22
N ASP A 31 19.22 -6.56 4.95
CA ASP A 31 20.44 -6.00 4.37
C ASP A 31 20.18 -4.58 3.86
N GLY A 32 20.63 -3.59 4.64
CA GLY A 32 20.59 -2.14 4.42
C GLY A 32 21.25 -1.60 3.15
N GLY A 33 21.07 -2.26 2.00
CA GLY A 33 21.28 -1.69 0.68
C GLY A 33 20.09 -0.81 0.31
N THR A 34 20.36 0.47 0.08
CA THR A 34 19.44 1.57 -0.29
C THR A 34 18.69 1.39 -1.63
N GLY A 35 18.45 0.16 -2.09
CA GLY A 35 17.93 -0.11 -3.43
C GLY A 35 17.11 -1.40 -3.61
N LYS A 36 16.47 -1.95 -2.57
CA LYS A 36 15.63 -3.15 -2.73
C LYS A 36 14.13 -2.82 -2.75
N ILE A 37 13.45 -3.42 -3.73
CA ILE A 37 12.05 -3.22 -4.10
C ILE A 37 11.15 -3.32 -2.86
N ARG A 38 10.55 -2.20 -2.45
CA ARG A 38 9.44 -2.19 -1.50
C ARG A 38 8.20 -2.58 -2.29
N ASN A 39 7.71 -3.79 -2.09
CA ASN A 39 6.36 -4.11 -2.57
C ASN A 39 5.38 -3.36 -1.67
N ILE A 40 4.60 -2.45 -2.25
CA ILE A 40 3.62 -1.67 -1.50
C ILE A 40 2.25 -2.22 -1.86
N ILE A 41 1.57 -2.81 -0.89
CA ILE A 41 0.17 -3.23 -1.04
C ILE A 41 -0.70 -2.09 -0.53
N VAL A 42 -1.68 -1.70 -1.33
CA VAL A 42 -2.72 -0.74 -0.94
C VAL A 42 -4.06 -1.47 -0.94
N LEU A 43 -4.74 -1.46 0.20
CA LEU A 43 -6.10 -1.99 0.35
C LEU A 43 -7.08 -0.81 0.37
N GLY A 44 -8.00 -0.78 -0.59
CA GLY A 44 -9.10 0.17 -0.65
C GLY A 44 -10.43 -0.51 -0.35
N THR A 45 -11.26 0.12 0.48
CA THR A 45 -12.59 -0.39 0.83
C THR A 45 -13.55 0.72 1.22
N ASP A 46 -14.84 0.52 0.94
CA ASP A 46 -15.95 1.36 1.41
C ASP A 46 -16.63 0.77 2.66
N ALA A 47 -16.12 -0.36 3.16
CA ALA A 47 -16.63 -0.95 4.37
C ALA A 47 -16.25 -0.07 5.57
N ASP A 48 -17.25 0.30 6.38
CA ASP A 48 -17.05 0.99 7.65
C ASP A 48 -16.28 0.06 8.61
N LEU A 49 -14.96 0.20 8.60
CA LEU A 49 -14.04 -0.64 9.35
C LEU A 49 -12.98 0.23 10.01
N ALA A 50 -13.05 0.31 11.33
CA ALA A 50 -12.02 0.96 12.12
C ALA A 50 -10.67 0.23 11.95
N GLN A 51 -9.57 0.99 11.92
CA GLN A 51 -8.21 0.43 11.86
C GLN A 51 -7.93 -0.58 12.97
N ALA A 52 -8.44 -0.36 14.19
CA ALA A 52 -8.28 -1.30 15.30
C ALA A 52 -8.94 -2.66 15.01
N GLU A 53 -10.10 -2.65 14.33
CA GLU A 53 -10.79 -3.87 13.93
C GLU A 53 -10.06 -4.58 12.78
N LEU A 54 -9.49 -3.83 11.83
CA LEU A 54 -8.59 -4.40 10.82
C LEU A 54 -7.42 -5.15 11.48
N LEU A 55 -6.70 -4.50 12.39
CA LEU A 55 -5.55 -5.09 13.08
C LEU A 55 -5.96 -6.33 13.89
N ARG A 56 -7.09 -6.27 14.60
CA ARG A 56 -7.64 -7.43 15.32
C ARG A 56 -7.97 -8.59 14.39
N ARG A 57 -8.47 -8.32 13.18
CA ARG A 57 -8.73 -9.36 12.16
C ARG A 57 -7.45 -9.95 11.59
N VAL A 58 -6.41 -9.15 11.42
CA VAL A 58 -5.08 -9.62 11.01
C VAL A 58 -4.49 -10.54 12.08
N GLU A 59 -4.47 -10.08 13.33
CA GLU A 59 -3.97 -10.83 14.50
C GLU A 59 -4.70 -12.17 14.67
N SER A 60 -6.03 -12.16 14.62
CA SER A 60 -6.86 -13.36 14.76
C SER A 60 -6.89 -14.25 13.51
N ARG A 61 -6.12 -13.94 12.46
CA ARG A 61 -6.13 -14.65 11.17
C ARG A 61 -7.54 -14.78 10.58
N VAL A 62 -8.33 -13.73 10.75
CA VAL A 62 -9.76 -13.67 10.37
C VAL A 62 -10.52 -14.84 11.00
N GLY A 63 -10.38 -15.01 12.32
CA GLY A 63 -10.97 -16.14 13.06
C GLY A 63 -10.39 -17.49 12.66
N GLY A 64 -9.08 -17.56 12.41
CA GLY A 64 -8.38 -18.79 12.02
C GLY A 64 -8.59 -19.24 10.57
N ARG A 65 -9.28 -18.45 9.73
CA ARG A 65 -9.52 -18.76 8.31
C ARG A 65 -8.26 -18.64 7.45
N VAL A 66 -7.27 -17.86 7.90
CA VAL A 66 -6.02 -17.64 7.18
C VAL A 66 -4.90 -18.53 7.72
N SER A 67 -4.41 -19.46 6.89
CA SER A 67 -3.35 -20.42 7.22
C SER A 67 -1.94 -19.94 6.86
N VAL A 68 -1.80 -18.76 6.22
CA VAL A 68 -0.51 -18.20 5.82
C VAL A 68 0.40 -18.04 7.03
N ARG A 69 1.63 -18.56 6.96
CA ARG A 69 2.60 -18.43 8.05
C ARG A 69 2.91 -16.94 8.29
N ASP A 70 3.10 -16.57 9.54
CA ASP A 70 3.47 -15.20 9.94
C ASP A 70 2.46 -14.11 9.51
N PHE A 71 1.22 -14.49 9.17
CA PHE A 71 0.18 -13.55 8.73
C PHE A 71 -0.09 -12.42 9.74
N ALA A 72 0.01 -12.70 11.04
CA ALA A 72 -0.16 -11.68 12.07
C ALA A 72 0.89 -10.54 11.96
N GLY A 73 2.09 -10.84 11.45
CA GLY A 73 3.16 -9.86 11.25
C GLY A 73 2.81 -8.79 10.22
N PHE A 74 1.87 -9.04 9.30
CA PHE A 74 1.40 -8.00 8.37
C PHE A 74 0.75 -6.81 9.09
N GLY A 75 0.26 -7.00 10.32
CA GLY A 75 -0.25 -5.89 11.13
C GLY A 75 0.85 -4.88 11.50
N GLU A 76 2.08 -5.35 11.67
CA GLU A 76 3.26 -4.52 11.98
C GLU A 76 3.73 -3.70 10.78
N ASP A 77 3.49 -4.23 9.57
CA ASP A 77 3.75 -3.53 8.31
C ASP A 77 2.71 -2.44 8.01
N LEU A 78 1.65 -2.27 8.81
CA LEU A 78 0.67 -1.20 8.54
C LEU A 78 1.34 0.17 8.67
N TYR A 79 1.43 0.89 7.54
CA TYR A 79 1.93 2.25 7.52
C TYR A 79 0.87 3.22 8.06
N THR A 80 1.17 3.88 9.18
CA THR A 80 0.29 4.82 9.87
C THR A 80 0.67 6.29 9.67
N GLY A 81 1.76 6.55 8.94
CA GLY A 81 2.19 7.90 8.62
C GLY A 81 1.30 8.58 7.58
N ILE A 82 1.36 9.91 7.54
CA ILE A 82 0.72 10.68 6.46
C ILE A 82 1.50 10.43 5.16
N VAL A 83 0.82 9.97 4.12
CA VAL A 83 1.36 9.96 2.75
C VAL A 83 1.18 11.37 2.17
N PRO A 84 2.24 12.16 1.95
CA PRO A 84 2.09 13.50 1.40
C PRO A 84 1.68 13.38 -0.06
N VAL A 85 0.71 14.17 -0.53
CA VAL A 85 0.18 14.06 -1.92
C VAL A 85 0.09 15.40 -2.66
N ALA A 86 0.54 16.50 -2.06
CA ALA A 86 0.34 17.86 -2.58
C ALA A 86 1.05 18.16 -3.92
N ASP A 87 2.17 17.48 -4.20
CA ASP A 87 3.05 17.69 -5.37
C ASP A 87 2.91 16.58 -6.44
N VAL A 88 1.89 15.72 -6.34
CA VAL A 88 1.69 14.62 -7.30
C VAL A 88 0.33 14.72 -7.99
N PRO A 89 0.23 14.43 -9.29
CA PRO A 89 -1.03 14.48 -10.01
C PRO A 89 -1.91 13.27 -9.68
N ARG A 90 -3.23 13.45 -9.82
CA ARG A 90 -4.16 12.31 -9.95
C ARG A 90 -3.93 11.61 -11.29
N LEU A 91 -3.99 10.29 -11.29
CA LEU A 91 -3.96 9.51 -12.52
C LEU A 91 -5.32 9.65 -13.21
N THR A 92 -5.30 9.93 -14.51
CA THR A 92 -6.47 10.05 -15.39
C THR A 92 -6.22 9.17 -16.62
N ASP A 93 -7.22 8.84 -17.44
CA ASP A 93 -7.00 7.99 -18.63
C ASP A 93 -5.98 8.58 -19.63
N THR A 94 -5.80 9.90 -19.64
CA THR A 94 -4.71 10.59 -20.37
C THR A 94 -3.30 10.39 -19.77
N HIS A 95 -3.21 9.67 -18.66
CA HIS A 95 -2.01 9.38 -17.90
C HIS A 95 -2.10 7.99 -17.24
N ALA A 96 -2.55 6.98 -18.00
CA ALA A 96 -2.30 5.59 -17.65
C ALA A 96 -0.79 5.33 -17.84
N PRO A 97 0.00 5.08 -16.79
CA PRO A 97 1.45 4.93 -16.90
C PRO A 97 1.79 3.53 -17.39
N THR A 98 1.24 3.09 -18.52
CA THR A 98 1.74 1.91 -19.23
C THR A 98 3.10 2.21 -19.85
N ASP A 99 3.34 3.46 -20.27
CA ASP A 99 4.55 3.85 -20.98
C ASP A 99 5.78 3.96 -20.07
N SER A 100 5.61 4.11 -18.75
CA SER A 100 6.71 4.16 -17.79
C SER A 100 7.11 2.80 -17.22
N LEU A 101 6.27 1.77 -17.39
CA LEU A 101 6.47 0.43 -16.83
C LEU A 101 7.13 -0.55 -17.81
N ILE A 102 7.15 -0.23 -19.11
CA ILE A 102 7.76 -1.06 -20.15
C ILE A 102 9.07 -0.42 -20.61
N LYS A 103 10.17 -0.71 -19.89
CA LYS A 103 11.50 -0.69 -20.51
C LYS A 103 11.81 -2.11 -20.95
N VAL A 104 11.38 -2.47 -22.17
CA VAL A 104 11.99 -3.63 -22.85
C VAL A 104 13.37 -3.16 -23.31
N GLN A 105 14.42 -3.69 -22.69
CA GLN A 105 15.72 -3.82 -23.34
C GLN A 105 15.88 -5.27 -23.79
#